data_AF-A0A3B9EAW0-F1
#
_entry.id   AF-A0A3B9EAW0-F1
#
_cell.length_a   1.000
_cell.length_b   1.000
_cell.length_c   1.000
_cell.angle_alpha   90.00
_cell.angle_beta   90.00
_cell.angle_gamma   90.00
#
_symmetry.space_group_name_H-M   'P 1'
#
loop_
_entity.id
_entity.type
_entity.pdbx_description
1 polymer ?
#
loop_
_entity_poly.entity_id
_entity_poly.type
_entity_poly.pdbx_seq_one_letter_code
_entity_poly.pdbx_strand_id
1 'polypeptide(L)'
;MEHPTSFRLFFGRNFNLIDREKMMSKITSLAAICLALSVASCCHQKTVVPAGTSLKVEIEVIAKDPAKFSDRLLETEGVLKNAGGNYFTDLRLVLTGNKGGEIEVTAWAPLEVPPPRPGPNRPRRPKVMSDFLDRRMRLTGRLEDQGGKLILRVEKAEEIIDREGTDEK
;
A
#
# COMPACT_ATOMS: atom_id res chain seq x y z
N MET A 1 48.56 16.05 10.86
CA MET A 1 48.54 14.65 10.40
C MET A 1 47.36 14.52 9.48
N GLU A 2 47.64 14.66 8.19
CA GLU A 2 46.66 14.72 7.11
C GLU A 2 46.51 13.32 6.52
N HIS A 3 45.28 12.83 6.42
CA HIS A 3 44.95 11.62 5.66
C HIS A 3 44.04 12.02 4.49
N PRO A 4 44.52 11.97 3.24
CA PRO A 4 43.67 11.95 2.06
C PRO A 4 43.40 10.49 1.63
N THR A 5 42.64 10.33 0.53
CA THR A 5 42.33 9.08 -0.22
C THR A 5 41.25 8.18 0.42
N SER A 6 40.19 7.75 -0.26
CA SER A 6 40.03 7.43 -1.68
C SER A 6 38.57 7.48 -2.13
N PHE A 7 38.35 8.13 -3.26
CA PHE A 7 37.13 8.12 -4.06
C PHE A 7 37.06 6.78 -4.82
N ARG A 8 35.98 5.99 -4.67
CA ARG A 8 35.68 4.84 -5.53
C ARG A 8 34.33 5.07 -6.22
N LEU A 9 34.41 5.55 -7.46
CA LEU A 9 33.33 5.47 -8.43
C LEU A 9 33.28 4.04 -8.99
N PHE A 10 32.24 3.29 -8.64
CA PHE A 10 31.91 2.04 -9.34
C PHE A 10 30.82 2.34 -10.37
N PHE A 11 31.26 2.53 -11.62
CA PHE A 11 30.42 2.34 -12.79
C PHE A 11 30.23 0.84 -12.98
N GLY A 12 29.01 0.35 -12.76
CA GLY A 12 28.61 -1.03 -13.03
C GLY A 12 27.36 -1.07 -13.89
N ARG A 13 27.50 -0.70 -15.18
CA ARG A 13 26.52 -0.99 -16.22
C ARG A 13 26.48 -2.51 -16.45
N ASN A 14 25.32 -3.12 -16.33
CA ASN A 14 25.00 -4.38 -17.02
C ASN A 14 23.63 -4.23 -17.68
N PHE A 15 23.66 -3.76 -18.92
CA PHE A 15 22.55 -3.86 -19.86
C PHE A 15 22.54 -5.30 -20.39
N ASN A 16 21.57 -6.11 -19.98
CA ASN A 16 21.22 -7.32 -20.72
C ASN A 16 20.07 -6.99 -21.66
N LEU A 17 20.45 -6.65 -22.89
CA LEU A 17 19.58 -6.54 -24.04
C LEU A 17 19.51 -7.95 -24.67
N ILE A 18 18.47 -8.71 -24.36
CA ILE A 18 18.22 -9.99 -25.04
C ILE A 18 17.50 -9.68 -26.35
N ASP A 19 18.21 -10.08 -27.39
CA ASP A 19 17.95 -9.90 -28.80
C ASP A 19 17.05 -11.03 -29.34
N ARG A 20 16.34 -10.68 -30.42
CA ARG A 20 16.04 -11.54 -31.58
C ARG A 20 15.01 -12.68 -31.56
N GLU A 21 14.01 -12.42 -32.42
CA GLU A 21 13.61 -13.23 -33.60
C GLU A 21 13.16 -14.68 -33.39
N LYS A 22 11.86 -14.92 -33.64
CA LYS A 22 11.45 -15.97 -34.59
C LYS A 22 10.06 -15.77 -35.19
N MET A 23 10.07 -15.53 -36.51
CA MET A 23 9.21 -16.07 -37.57
C MET A 23 7.70 -16.19 -37.30
N MET A 24 6.86 -15.36 -37.91
CA MET A 24 6.31 -15.53 -39.26
C MET A 24 5.67 -16.90 -39.57
N SER A 25 4.40 -16.80 -39.94
CA SER A 25 3.76 -17.47 -41.09
C SER A 25 3.42 -18.95 -40.95
N LYS A 26 2.15 -19.22 -40.63
CA LYS A 26 1.30 -20.09 -41.46
C LYS A 26 -0.13 -19.53 -41.53
N ILE A 27 -0.40 -18.92 -42.69
CA ILE A 27 -1.72 -18.62 -43.21
C ILE A 27 -2.26 -19.91 -43.84
N THR A 28 -3.36 -20.44 -43.30
CA THR A 28 -4.26 -21.42 -43.94
C THR A 28 -5.65 -21.15 -43.35
N SER A 29 -6.53 -20.38 -43.99
CA SER A 29 -7.29 -20.61 -45.23
C SER A 29 -8.63 -21.32 -44.99
N LEU A 30 -9.68 -20.55 -45.28
CA LEU A 30 -11.03 -20.88 -45.72
C LEU A 30 -12.09 -21.52 -44.79
N ALA A 31 -13.13 -20.68 -44.58
CA ALA A 31 -14.55 -20.92 -44.86
C ALA A 31 -15.37 -21.76 -43.87
N ALA A 32 -16.32 -21.10 -43.20
CA ALA A 32 -17.74 -21.32 -43.47
C ALA A 32 -18.59 -20.23 -42.82
N ILE A 33 -19.56 -19.78 -43.61
CA ILE A 33 -20.58 -18.79 -43.35
C ILE A 33 -21.53 -19.31 -42.26
N CYS A 34 -21.76 -18.51 -41.22
CA CYS A 34 -22.99 -18.53 -40.43
C CYS A 34 -23.47 -17.08 -40.25
N LEU A 35 -24.33 -16.67 -41.18
CA LEU A 35 -25.24 -15.55 -41.02
C LEU A 35 -26.23 -15.90 -39.91
N ALA A 36 -26.00 -15.37 -38.71
CA ALA A 36 -27.02 -15.27 -37.68
C ALA A 36 -26.92 -13.86 -37.09
N LEU A 37 -27.91 -13.04 -37.43
CA LEU A 37 -28.20 -11.77 -36.78
C LEU A 37 -28.44 -12.03 -35.29
N SER A 38 -27.44 -11.76 -34.48
CA SER A 38 -27.64 -11.39 -33.09
C SER A 38 -27.20 -9.95 -32.98
N VAL A 39 -28.16 -9.07 -32.73
CA VAL A 39 -27.93 -7.69 -32.31
C VAL A 39 -27.31 -7.76 -30.92
N ALA A 40 -26.06 -8.24 -30.85
CA ALA A 40 -25.22 -8.16 -29.68
C ALA A 40 -24.81 -6.70 -29.60
N SER A 41 -25.76 -5.89 -29.13
CA SER A 41 -25.45 -4.69 -28.38
C SER A 41 -24.57 -5.17 -27.24
N CYS A 42 -23.28 -5.26 -27.53
CA CYS A 42 -22.21 -5.29 -26.56
C CYS A 42 -22.40 -4.01 -25.77
N CYS A 43 -23.25 -4.08 -24.76
CA CYS A 43 -23.15 -3.27 -23.58
C CYS A 43 -21.76 -3.57 -23.01
N HIS A 44 -20.74 -2.95 -23.59
CA HIS A 44 -19.58 -2.42 -22.90
C HIS A 44 -20.14 -1.39 -21.91
N GLN A 45 -20.94 -1.86 -20.95
CA GLN A 45 -21.13 -1.17 -19.70
C GLN A 45 -19.74 -1.20 -19.10
N LYS A 46 -18.99 -0.14 -19.40
CA LYS A 46 -17.85 0.30 -18.62
C LYS A 46 -18.37 0.27 -17.20
N THR A 47 -18.06 -0.80 -16.47
CA THR A 47 -18.53 -0.98 -15.11
C THR A 47 -17.99 0.22 -14.38
N VAL A 48 -18.85 1.21 -14.16
CA VAL A 48 -18.52 2.37 -13.36
C VAL A 48 -18.43 1.78 -11.96
N VAL A 49 -17.22 1.30 -11.62
CA VAL A 49 -16.90 0.91 -10.26
C VAL A 49 -17.26 2.13 -9.44
N PRO A 50 -18.25 2.03 -8.53
CA PRO A 50 -18.74 3.19 -7.82
C PRO A 50 -17.54 3.85 -7.15
N ALA A 51 -17.36 5.14 -7.46
CA ALA A 51 -16.28 5.93 -6.92
C ALA A 51 -16.30 5.78 -5.39
N GLY A 52 -15.26 5.16 -4.83
CA GLY A 52 -15.19 4.85 -3.40
C GLY A 52 -15.13 3.36 -3.04
N THR A 53 -15.13 2.42 -4.01
CA THR A 53 -14.87 1.01 -3.68
C THR A 53 -13.36 0.80 -3.48
N SER A 54 -12.95 0.52 -2.23
CA SER A 54 -11.59 0.11 -1.90
C SER A 54 -11.32 -1.33 -2.38
N LEU A 55 -10.13 -1.57 -2.91
CA LEU A 55 -9.66 -2.91 -3.25
C LEU A 55 -9.05 -3.54 -2.00
N LYS A 56 -9.64 -4.64 -1.50
CA LYS A 56 -9.05 -5.40 -0.38
C LYS A 56 -7.83 -6.17 -0.86
N VAL A 57 -6.66 -5.88 -0.28
CA VAL A 57 -5.39 -6.51 -0.68
C VAL A 57 -4.54 -6.79 0.55
N GLU A 58 -3.92 -7.97 0.61
CA GLU A 58 -2.93 -8.32 1.63
C GLU A 58 -1.61 -7.55 1.39
N ILE A 59 -0.93 -7.13 2.47
CA ILE A 59 0.29 -6.30 2.42
C ILE A 59 1.40 -6.99 1.61
N GLU A 60 1.50 -8.31 1.71
CA GLU A 60 2.49 -9.14 1.02
C GLU A 60 2.33 -9.08 -0.50
N VAL A 61 1.10 -8.92 -0.98
CA VAL A 61 0.81 -8.81 -2.41
C VAL A 61 1.22 -7.42 -2.90
N ILE A 62 0.96 -6.39 -2.11
CA ILE A 62 1.40 -5.02 -2.40
C ILE A 62 2.93 -4.96 -2.43
N ALA A 63 3.60 -5.53 -1.42
CA ALA A 63 5.06 -5.51 -1.30
C ALA A 63 5.79 -6.23 -2.45
N LYS A 64 5.17 -7.24 -3.07
CA LYS A 64 5.75 -7.97 -4.21
C LYS A 64 5.73 -7.20 -5.52
N ASP A 65 4.68 -6.42 -5.76
CA ASP A 65 4.49 -5.65 -7.00
C ASP A 65 3.71 -4.36 -6.70
N PRO A 66 4.36 -3.36 -6.07
CA PRO A 66 3.66 -2.20 -5.56
C PRO A 66 3.23 -1.26 -6.71
N ALA A 67 3.93 -1.28 -7.85
CA ALA A 67 3.60 -0.49 -9.03
C ALA A 67 2.22 -0.85 -9.62
N LYS A 68 1.78 -2.11 -9.50
CA LYS A 68 0.44 -2.54 -9.94
C LYS A 68 -0.70 -1.84 -9.18
N PHE A 69 -0.40 -1.35 -7.97
CA PHE A 69 -1.37 -0.73 -7.08
C PHE A 69 -1.25 0.78 -6.99
N SER A 70 -0.37 1.41 -7.78
CA SER A 70 -0.24 2.87 -7.80
C SER A 70 -1.57 3.55 -8.13
N ASP A 71 -1.84 4.65 -7.43
CA ASP A 71 -3.05 5.48 -7.54
C ASP A 71 -4.38 4.75 -7.26
N ARG A 72 -4.35 3.51 -6.77
CA ARG A 72 -5.54 2.76 -6.39
C ARG A 72 -5.91 3.01 -4.94
N LEU A 73 -7.21 3.04 -4.67
CA LEU A 73 -7.75 3.01 -3.33
C LEU A 73 -7.72 1.57 -2.80
N LEU A 74 -6.93 1.33 -1.76
CA LEU A 74 -6.70 0.02 -1.16
C LEU A 74 -7.30 -0.03 0.24
N GLU A 75 -7.74 -1.22 0.64
CA GLU A 75 -8.02 -1.59 2.03
C GLU A 75 -7.10 -2.75 2.41
N THR A 76 -6.34 -2.59 3.48
CA THR A 76 -5.36 -3.59 3.92
C THR A 76 -5.31 -3.66 5.43
N GLU A 77 -4.84 -4.79 5.96
CA GLU A 77 -4.80 -5.07 7.39
C GLU A 77 -3.38 -5.47 7.80
N GLY A 78 -2.95 -5.02 8.97
CA GLY A 78 -1.64 -5.36 9.51
C GLY A 78 -1.40 -4.76 10.88
N VAL A 79 -0.20 -4.93 11.41
CA VAL A 79 0.24 -4.30 12.66
C VAL A 79 0.97 -3.01 12.35
N LEU A 80 0.53 -1.89 12.93
CA LEU A 80 1.20 -0.60 12.76
C LEU A 80 2.44 -0.53 13.64
N LYS A 81 3.59 -0.15 13.08
CA LYS A 81 4.87 -0.02 13.80
C LYS A 81 5.59 1.27 13.45
N ASN A 82 6.48 1.69 14.34
CA ASN A 82 7.52 2.66 14.01
C ASN A 82 8.80 1.89 13.64
N ALA A 83 9.20 1.96 12.37
CA ALA A 83 10.44 1.38 11.86
C ALA A 83 11.65 2.33 11.97
N GLY A 84 11.45 3.57 12.41
CA GLY A 84 12.53 4.52 12.64
C GLY A 84 13.10 4.42 14.05
N GLY A 85 14.28 4.99 14.26
CA GLY A 85 15.01 4.84 15.53
C GLY A 85 14.39 5.60 16.70
N ASN A 86 13.57 6.62 16.43
CA ASN A 86 12.97 7.47 17.46
C ASN A 86 11.65 8.07 16.96
N TYR A 87 10.58 7.95 17.76
CA TYR A 87 9.24 8.41 17.35
C TYR A 87 9.14 9.92 17.06
N PHE A 88 9.98 10.76 17.68
CA PHE A 88 9.92 12.22 17.54
C PHE A 88 10.89 12.77 16.50
N THR A 89 12.06 12.15 16.36
CA THR A 89 13.13 12.68 15.50
C THR A 89 13.30 11.89 14.20
N ASP A 90 12.81 10.65 14.14
CA ASP A 90 12.95 9.73 13.01
C ASP A 90 11.73 8.82 12.94
N LEU A 91 10.56 9.42 12.66
CA LEU A 91 9.30 8.68 12.57
C LEU A 91 9.18 8.01 11.20
N ARG A 92 9.12 6.67 11.20
CA ARG A 92 8.85 5.90 9.98
C ARG A 92 7.71 4.91 10.25
N LEU A 93 6.49 5.33 9.93
CA LEU A 93 5.29 4.50 10.14
C LEU A 93 5.20 3.42 9.07
N VAL A 94 5.19 2.17 9.50
CA VAL A 94 5.02 1.02 8.60
C VAL A 94 3.86 0.15 9.07
N LEU A 95 3.12 -0.40 8.11
CA LEU A 95 2.12 -1.44 8.37
C LEU A 95 2.73 -2.79 7.96
N THR A 96 2.83 -3.72 8.91
CA THR A 96 3.41 -5.04 8.69
C THR A 96 2.32 -6.10 8.50
N GLY A 97 2.45 -6.91 7.45
CA GLY A 97 1.53 -8.02 7.15
C GLY A 97 1.74 -9.24 8.05
N ASN A 98 0.74 -10.12 8.10
CA ASN A 98 0.79 -11.34 8.93
C ASN A 98 1.79 -12.38 8.40
N LYS A 99 2.01 -12.42 7.10
CA LYS A 99 2.92 -13.35 6.40
C LYS A 99 4.22 -12.65 6.00
N GLY A 100 4.50 -11.48 6.58
CA GLY A 100 5.64 -10.62 6.26
C GLY A 100 5.26 -9.45 5.36
N GLY A 101 6.28 -8.79 4.80
CA GLY A 101 6.09 -7.57 4.03
C GLY A 101 5.78 -6.35 4.90
N GLU A 102 6.19 -5.19 4.41
CA GLU A 102 5.91 -3.91 5.02
C GLU A 102 5.55 -2.90 3.94
N ILE A 103 4.66 -1.99 4.28
CA ILE A 103 4.40 -0.79 3.48
C ILE A 103 4.51 0.42 4.39
N GLU A 104 5.10 1.50 3.89
CA GLU A 104 5.12 2.77 4.61
C GLU A 104 3.76 3.46 4.50
N VAL A 105 3.35 4.13 5.57
CA VAL A 105 2.04 4.79 5.65
C VAL A 105 2.19 6.24 6.14
N THR A 106 1.31 7.12 5.69
CA THR A 106 1.25 8.49 6.23
C THR A 106 0.56 8.53 7.59
N ALA A 107 0.94 9.48 8.45
CA ALA A 107 0.18 9.75 9.68
C ALA A 107 -1.22 10.30 9.34
N TRP A 108 -2.25 9.80 10.04
CA TRP A 108 -3.65 10.27 9.92
C TRP A 108 -4.18 10.90 11.22
N ALA A 109 -3.43 10.78 12.32
CA ALA A 109 -3.72 11.41 13.59
C ALA A 109 -2.57 12.36 13.98
N PRO A 110 -2.79 13.29 14.92
CA PRO A 110 -1.71 14.11 15.46
C PRO A 110 -0.60 13.24 16.05
N LEU A 111 0.65 13.65 15.89
CA LEU A 111 1.79 12.95 16.51
C LEU A 111 1.78 13.12 18.02
N GLU A 112 1.43 14.33 18.47
CA GLU A 112 1.28 14.70 19.86
C GLU A 112 0.10 15.66 20.03
N VAL A 113 -0.44 15.69 21.24
CA VAL A 113 -1.40 16.71 21.68
C VAL A 113 -0.91 17.30 23.00
N PRO A 114 -1.05 18.62 23.21
CA PRO A 114 -0.65 19.24 24.47
C PRO A 114 -1.45 18.65 25.64
N PRO A 115 -0.87 18.66 26.86
CA PRO A 115 -1.56 18.16 28.03
C PRO A 115 -2.84 18.95 28.30
N PRO A 116 -3.94 18.29 28.73
CA PRO A 116 -5.18 18.97 29.05
C PRO A 116 -4.97 19.92 30.25
N ARG A 117 -5.63 21.08 30.21
CA ARG A 117 -5.60 22.02 31.35
C ARG A 117 -6.16 21.35 32.62
N PRO A 118 -5.56 21.58 33.80
CA PRO A 118 -6.11 21.09 35.06
C PRO A 118 -7.53 21.63 35.29
N GLY A 119 -8.44 20.77 35.76
CA GLY A 119 -9.81 21.18 36.09
C GLY A 119 -10.78 20.00 36.23
N PRO A 120 -12.00 20.25 36.75
CA PRO A 120 -13.03 19.22 36.96
C PRO A 120 -13.67 18.72 35.66
N ASN A 121 -13.70 19.54 34.60
CA ASN A 121 -14.26 19.17 33.29
C ASN A 121 -13.13 18.96 32.26
N ARG A 122 -12.42 17.83 32.36
CA ARG A 122 -11.37 17.51 31.37
C ARG A 122 -12.01 16.86 30.14
N PRO A 123 -11.82 17.43 28.93
CA PRO A 123 -12.24 16.74 27.71
C PRO A 123 -11.45 15.43 27.55
N ARG A 124 -12.06 14.44 26.89
CA ARG A 124 -11.32 13.23 26.52
C ARG A 124 -10.16 13.62 25.60
N ARG A 125 -8.97 13.08 25.90
CA ARG A 125 -7.78 13.24 25.06
C ARG A 125 -8.09 12.65 23.66
N PRO A 126 -7.86 13.41 22.57
CA PRO A 126 -7.92 12.85 21.23
C PRO A 126 -6.89 11.73 21.05
N LYS A 127 -7.22 10.70 20.27
CA LYS A 127 -6.21 9.68 19.91
C LYS A 127 -5.08 10.33 19.11
N VAL A 128 -3.85 9.94 19.40
CA VAL A 128 -2.63 10.34 18.67
C VAL A 128 -2.00 9.12 17.98
N MET A 129 -1.04 9.34 17.09
CA MET A 129 -0.38 8.23 16.37
C MET A 129 0.22 7.18 17.32
N SER A 130 0.79 7.57 18.45
CA SER A 130 1.34 6.64 19.45
C SER A 130 0.30 5.68 20.03
N ASP A 131 -0.98 6.07 20.06
CA ASP A 131 -2.05 5.22 20.58
C ASP A 131 -2.38 4.06 19.62
N PHE A 132 -1.96 4.15 18.35
CA PHE A 132 -2.20 3.14 17.32
C PHE A 132 -0.98 2.24 17.06
N LEU A 133 0.20 2.57 17.60
CA LEU A 133 1.40 1.75 17.45
C LEU A 133 1.22 0.39 18.15
N ASP A 134 1.80 -0.64 17.55
CA ASP A 134 1.73 -2.04 17.95
C ASP A 134 0.30 -2.61 17.99
N ARG A 135 -0.67 -1.90 17.39
CA ARG A 135 -2.04 -2.35 17.24
C ARG A 135 -2.29 -2.93 15.86
N ARG A 136 -3.22 -3.87 15.79
CA ARG A 136 -3.74 -4.40 14.54
C ARG A 136 -4.75 -3.41 13.96
N MET A 137 -4.49 -2.96 12.74
CA MET A 137 -5.22 -1.90 12.08
C MET A 137 -5.72 -2.37 10.72
N ARG A 138 -6.93 -1.94 10.36
CA ARG A 138 -7.43 -1.90 8.98
C ARG A 138 -7.28 -0.49 8.46
N LEU A 139 -6.47 -0.31 7.42
CA LEU A 139 -6.24 0.98 6.79
C LEU A 139 -6.88 1.00 5.41
N THR A 140 -7.54 2.11 5.08
CA THR A 140 -7.97 2.43 3.72
C THR A 140 -7.23 3.67 3.26
N GLY A 141 -6.63 3.62 2.06
CA GLY A 141 -5.81 4.72 1.56
C GLY A 141 -5.41 4.54 0.10
N ARG A 142 -4.73 5.54 -0.45
CA ARG A 142 -4.19 5.49 -1.81
C ARG A 142 -2.70 5.27 -1.79
N LEU A 143 -2.21 4.38 -2.65
CA LEU A 143 -0.77 4.17 -2.79
C LEU A 143 -0.19 5.24 -3.74
N GLU A 144 0.66 6.11 -3.21
CA GLU A 144 1.27 7.23 -3.94
C GLU A 144 2.78 7.01 -4.08
N ASP A 145 3.34 7.41 -5.23
CA ASP A 145 4.79 7.44 -5.42
C ASP A 145 5.35 8.78 -4.91
N GLN A 146 6.18 8.72 -3.87
CA GLN A 146 6.92 9.85 -3.33
C GLN A 146 8.42 9.63 -3.54
N GLY A 147 8.92 10.05 -4.71
CA GLY A 147 10.35 10.03 -5.00
C GLY A 147 10.92 8.62 -5.21
N GLY A 148 10.15 7.73 -5.85
CA GLY A 148 10.53 6.33 -6.08
C GLY A 148 10.20 5.40 -4.92
N LYS A 149 9.48 5.91 -3.90
CA LYS A 149 9.02 5.15 -2.74
C LYS A 149 7.50 5.17 -2.71
N LEU A 150 6.89 3.99 -2.70
CA LEU A 150 5.44 3.87 -2.64
C LEU A 150 4.97 3.92 -1.18
N ILE A 151 4.15 4.94 -0.88
CA ILE A 151 3.64 5.24 0.46
C ILE A 151 2.12 5.19 0.42
N LEU A 152 1.50 4.51 1.38
CA LEU A 152 0.04 4.50 1.52
C LEU A 152 -0.41 5.79 2.22
N ARG A 153 -1.02 6.70 1.47
CA ARG A 153 -1.71 7.87 2.02
C ARG A 153 -3.02 7.42 2.65
N VAL A 154 -3.04 7.38 3.98
CA VAL A 154 -4.18 6.87 4.75
C VAL A 154 -5.35 7.86 4.73
N GLU A 155 -6.52 7.39 4.30
CA GLU A 155 -7.78 8.16 4.29
C GLU A 155 -8.71 7.73 5.43
N LYS A 156 -8.66 6.45 5.83
CA LYS A 156 -9.44 5.89 6.93
C LYS A 156 -8.62 4.86 7.69
N ALA A 157 -8.77 4.83 9.01
CA ALA A 157 -8.12 3.87 9.89
C ALA A 157 -9.12 3.32 10.91
N GLU A 158 -9.16 2.00 11.04
CA GLU A 158 -9.98 1.29 12.02
C GLU A 158 -9.10 0.32 12.80
N GLU A 159 -9.26 0.32 14.13
CA GLU A 159 -8.57 -0.64 15.00
C GLU A 159 -9.35 -1.96 14.99
N ILE A 160 -8.66 -3.06 14.69
CA ILE A 160 -9.24 -4.40 14.72
C ILE A 160 -9.10 -4.92 16.14
N ILE A 161 -10.20 -4.89 16.88
CA ILE A 161 -10.27 -5.50 18.22
C ILE A 161 -10.57 -6.98 17.99
N ASP A 162 -9.51 -7.80 18.01
CA ASP A 162 -9.66 -9.24 18.10
C ASP A 162 -10.35 -9.53 19.44
N ARG A 163 -11.66 -9.79 19.41
CA ARG A 163 -12.39 -10.30 20.57
C ARG A 163 -11.95 -11.74 20.79
N GLU A 164 -10.74 -11.94 21.31
CA GLU A 164 -10.34 -13.22 21.85
C GLU A 164 -11.20 -13.52 23.09
N GLY A 165 -11.78 -14.72 23.10
CA GLY A 165 -12.95 -15.08 23.90
C GLY A 165 -12.82 -14.83 25.39
N THR A 166 -13.75 -14.03 25.92
CA THR A 166 -14.16 -14.15 27.32
C THR A 166 -15.27 -15.21 27.40
N ASP A 167 -14.91 -16.47 27.12
CA ASP A 167 -15.69 -17.62 27.60
C ASP A 167 -15.09 -18.00 28.96
N GLU A 168 -15.34 -17.18 29.98
CA GLU A 168 -15.13 -17.62 31.37
C GLU A 168 -16.26 -18.58 31.75
N LYS A 169 -15.84 -19.78 32.17
CA LYS A 169 -16.63 -20.88 32.72
C LYS A 169 -17.42 -20.49 33.98
#